data_AF-A0A285P1K1-F1
#
_entry.id   AF-A0A285P1K1-F1
#
_cell.length_a   1.000
_cell.length_b   1.000
_cell.length_c   1.000
_cell.angle_alpha   90.00
_cell.angle_beta   90.00
_cell.angle_gamma   90.00
#
_symmetry.space_group_name_H-M   'P 1'
#
loop_
_entity.id
_entity.type
_entity.pdbx_description
1 polymer ?
#
loop_
_entity_poly.entity_id
_entity_poly.type
_entity_poly.pdbx_seq_one_letter_code
_entity_poly.pdbx_strand_id
1 'polypeptide(L)'
;MIKIAFFTLLTLAFFYIIWINNVFAPHETYEMPVQYQKIAEDERYAKEGKQLFEQNCQACHSVRYDAVYPSAVQANPNLKALQEQYGKVLPKDVYESAFYTELSQLKESFGKVPPDLSTMYIARGKEYLFNFILEPQKVLPGTSMPAVMTGRPEETAKIISYLRSVSEPPPSEKAKRTLMGIATIAYLVVMGVLIWVWRAKILKRMGLH
;
A
#
# COMPACT_ATOMS: atom_id res chain seq x y z
N MET A 1 -16.05 9.96 41.22
CA MET A 1 -16.33 8.89 40.23
C MET A 1 -16.99 9.43 38.96
N ILE A 2 -18.09 10.18 39.05
CA ILE A 2 -18.79 10.73 37.86
C ILE A 2 -17.90 11.60 36.96
N LYS A 3 -17.11 12.53 37.54
CA LYS A 3 -16.20 13.38 36.77
C LYS A 3 -15.13 12.56 36.01
N ILE A 4 -14.57 11.54 36.66
CA ILE A 4 -13.54 10.67 36.05
C ILE A 4 -14.16 9.92 34.87
N ALA A 5 -15.31 9.27 35.08
CA ALA A 5 -15.99 8.53 34.03
C ALA A 5 -16.36 9.44 32.84
N PHE A 6 -16.88 10.64 33.10
CA PHE A 6 -17.25 11.61 32.06
C PHE A 6 -16.04 12.00 31.19
N PHE A 7 -14.93 12.44 31.81
CA PHE A 7 -13.75 12.85 31.04
C PHE A 7 -13.07 11.67 30.33
N THR A 8 -13.03 10.48 30.93
CA THR A 8 -12.48 9.29 30.28
C THR A 8 -13.31 8.90 29.06
N LEU A 9 -14.63 8.84 29.18
CA LEU A 9 -15.50 8.48 28.05
C LEU A 9 -15.43 9.52 26.93
N LEU A 10 -15.43 10.81 27.27
CA LEU A 10 -15.27 11.88 26.29
C LEU A 10 -13.95 11.75 25.52
N THR A 11 -12.86 11.46 26.23
CA THR A 11 -11.53 11.29 25.64
C THR A 11 -11.45 10.06 24.74
N LEU A 12 -12.00 8.92 25.20
CA LEU A 12 -12.06 7.69 24.40
C LEU A 12 -12.89 7.89 23.13
N ALA A 13 -14.05 8.55 23.23
CA ALA A 13 -14.89 8.86 22.08
C ALA A 13 -14.17 9.80 21.10
N PHE A 14 -13.53 10.86 21.59
CA PHE A 14 -12.74 11.79 20.79
C PHE A 14 -11.64 11.07 19.99
N PHE A 15 -10.82 10.25 20.66
CA PHE A 15 -9.74 9.52 19.96
C PHE A 15 -10.27 8.41 19.06
N TYR A 16 -11.37 7.73 19.42
CA TYR A 16 -12.00 6.75 18.55
C TYR A 16 -12.48 7.39 17.24
N ILE A 17 -13.14 8.54 17.32
CA ILE A 17 -13.63 9.27 16.14
C ILE A 17 -12.46 9.75 15.28
N ILE A 18 -11.40 10.28 15.88
CA ILE A 18 -10.28 10.86 15.11
C ILE A 18 -9.39 9.77 14.50
N TRP A 19 -9.14 8.66 15.20
CA TRP A 19 -8.15 7.67 14.77
C TRP A 19 -8.73 6.42 14.10
N ILE A 20 -9.95 6.01 14.42
CA ILE A 20 -10.50 4.72 13.96
C ILE A 20 -11.61 4.94 12.94
N ASN A 21 -12.62 5.74 13.28
CA ASN A 21 -13.77 5.93 12.41
C ASN A 21 -14.28 7.37 12.48
N ASN A 22 -13.76 8.21 11.59
CA ASN A 22 -14.18 9.60 11.49
C ASN A 22 -15.47 9.70 10.68
N VAL A 23 -16.60 9.63 11.38
CA VAL A 23 -17.94 9.77 10.80
C VAL A 23 -18.18 11.10 10.08
N PHE A 24 -17.32 12.10 10.29
CA PHE A 24 -17.43 13.42 9.66
C PHE A 24 -16.62 13.54 8.36
N ALA A 25 -15.80 12.55 8.01
CA ALA A 25 -15.03 12.50 6.78
C ALA A 25 -15.54 11.37 5.88
N PRO A 26 -16.53 11.62 5.00
CA PRO A 26 -17.02 10.59 4.11
C PRO A 26 -15.90 10.15 3.16
N HIS A 27 -15.63 8.85 3.14
CA HIS A 27 -14.71 8.22 2.19
C HIS A 27 -15.52 7.48 1.15
N GLU A 28 -15.14 7.61 -0.12
CA GLU A 28 -15.71 6.78 -1.17
C GLU A 28 -15.33 5.32 -0.95
N THR A 29 -16.34 4.46 -0.86
CA THR A 29 -16.17 3.02 -0.72
C THR A 29 -16.45 2.35 -2.05
N TYR A 30 -15.57 1.46 -2.46
CA TYR A 30 -15.70 0.68 -3.68
C TYR A 30 -15.98 -0.77 -3.31
N GLU A 31 -16.88 -1.41 -4.05
CA GLU A 31 -17.19 -2.82 -3.86
C GLU A 31 -16.37 -3.68 -4.83
N MET A 32 -15.88 -4.81 -4.35
CA MET A 32 -15.18 -5.81 -5.16
C MET A 32 -15.82 -7.17 -4.87
N PRO A 33 -16.29 -7.93 -5.87
CA PRO A 33 -16.87 -9.24 -5.62
C PRO A 33 -15.90 -10.18 -4.89
N VAL A 34 -16.40 -10.94 -3.91
CA VAL A 34 -15.59 -11.80 -3.02
C VAL A 34 -14.67 -12.76 -3.79
N GLN A 35 -15.13 -13.28 -4.93
CA GLN A 35 -14.33 -14.16 -5.77
C GLN A 35 -13.02 -13.51 -6.25
N TYR A 36 -13.06 -12.23 -6.62
CA TYR A 36 -11.90 -11.50 -7.11
C TYR A 36 -11.04 -10.97 -5.95
N GLN A 37 -11.64 -10.66 -4.81
CA GLN A 37 -10.88 -10.32 -3.60
C GLN A 37 -9.94 -11.46 -3.20
N LYS A 38 -10.42 -12.71 -3.23
CA LYS A 38 -9.60 -13.89 -2.92
C LYS A 38 -8.41 -14.02 -3.84
N ILE A 39 -8.60 -13.75 -5.14
CA ILE A 39 -7.51 -13.77 -6.13
C ILE A 39 -6.50 -12.65 -5.84
N ALA A 40 -6.97 -11.43 -5.61
CA ALA A 40 -6.11 -10.28 -5.32
C ALA A 40 -5.29 -10.45 -4.01
N GLU A 41 -5.78 -11.24 -3.07
CA GLU A 41 -5.11 -11.53 -1.80
C GLU A 41 -4.25 -12.81 -1.82
N ASP A 42 -4.22 -13.54 -2.92
CA ASP A 42 -3.49 -14.79 -3.03
C ASP A 42 -2.22 -14.60 -3.84
N GLU A 43 -1.08 -14.64 -3.15
CA GLU A 43 0.26 -14.41 -3.70
C GLU A 43 0.61 -15.37 -4.86
N ARG A 44 -0.05 -16.54 -4.96
CA ARG A 44 0.16 -17.48 -6.05
C ARG A 44 -0.12 -16.85 -7.43
N TYR A 45 -1.02 -15.88 -7.48
CA TYR A 45 -1.35 -15.16 -8.72
C TYR A 45 -0.40 -14.00 -9.02
N ALA A 46 0.51 -13.63 -8.12
CA ALA A 46 1.41 -12.49 -8.33
C ALA A 46 2.30 -12.65 -9.57
N LYS A 47 2.76 -13.87 -9.87
CA LYS A 47 3.59 -14.13 -11.05
C LYS A 47 2.80 -13.97 -12.36
N GLU A 48 1.59 -14.52 -12.42
CA GLU A 48 0.70 -14.37 -13.57
C GLU A 48 0.24 -12.90 -13.71
N GLY A 49 -0.09 -12.25 -12.59
CA GLY A 49 -0.42 -10.83 -12.52
C GLY A 49 0.67 -9.92 -13.05
N LYS A 50 1.95 -10.26 -12.80
CA LYS A 50 3.09 -9.55 -13.39
C LYS A 50 3.11 -9.66 -14.91
N GLN A 51 2.91 -10.86 -15.45
CA GLN A 51 2.88 -11.06 -16.91
C GLN A 51 1.74 -10.26 -17.55
N LEU A 52 0.55 -10.27 -16.92
CA LEU A 52 -0.59 -9.47 -17.36
C LEU A 52 -0.29 -7.97 -17.28
N PHE A 53 0.41 -7.52 -16.24
CA PHE A 53 0.84 -6.14 -16.10
C PHE A 53 1.84 -5.72 -17.19
N GLU A 54 2.85 -6.56 -17.47
CA GLU A 54 3.85 -6.32 -18.52
C GLU A 54 3.20 -6.23 -19.91
N GLN A 55 2.16 -7.04 -20.15
CA GLN A 55 1.44 -7.06 -21.43
C GLN A 55 0.51 -5.86 -21.64
N ASN A 56 -0.17 -5.40 -20.58
CA ASN A 56 -1.28 -4.45 -20.73
C ASN A 56 -0.99 -3.05 -20.14
N CYS A 57 -0.13 -2.96 -19.12
CA CYS A 57 0.06 -1.74 -18.32
C CYS A 57 1.45 -1.13 -18.46
N GLN A 58 2.48 -1.96 -18.69
CA GLN A 58 3.87 -1.52 -18.79
C GLN A 58 4.13 -0.58 -19.98
N ALA A 59 3.26 -0.52 -20.98
CA ALA A 59 3.40 0.47 -22.06
C ALA A 59 3.54 1.91 -21.52
N CYS A 60 2.85 2.21 -20.41
CA CYS A 60 2.75 3.56 -19.86
C CYS A 60 3.22 3.68 -18.41
N HIS A 61 3.04 2.64 -17.59
CA HIS A 61 3.29 2.69 -16.15
C HIS A 61 4.62 2.06 -15.75
N SER A 62 5.24 2.62 -14.70
CA SER A 62 6.32 1.96 -13.97
C SER A 62 5.80 1.26 -12.72
N VAL A 63 6.52 0.22 -12.32
CA VAL A 63 6.55 -0.38 -10.98
C VAL A 63 8.02 -0.45 -10.57
N ARG A 64 8.59 0.71 -10.25
CA ARG A 64 10.04 0.87 -10.01
C ARG A 64 10.57 -0.03 -8.90
N TYR A 65 9.78 -0.29 -7.85
CA TYR A 65 10.22 -1.18 -6.75
C TYR A 65 10.43 -2.64 -7.19
N ASP A 66 9.87 -3.05 -8.33
CA ASP A 66 10.17 -4.33 -8.98
C ASP A 66 11.01 -4.14 -10.27
N ALA A 67 11.56 -2.96 -10.48
CA ALA A 67 12.35 -2.56 -11.66
C ALA A 67 11.63 -2.76 -13.00
N VAL A 68 10.31 -2.61 -13.01
CA VAL A 68 9.51 -2.57 -14.23
C VAL A 68 9.33 -1.10 -14.62
N TYR A 69 9.80 -0.73 -15.81
CA TYR A 69 9.69 0.63 -16.34
C TYR A 69 8.82 0.67 -17.59
N PRO A 70 8.33 1.85 -18.01
CA PRO A 70 7.55 1.98 -19.23
C PRO A 70 8.31 1.39 -20.43
N SER A 71 7.62 0.79 -21.39
CA SER A 71 8.27 0.07 -22.50
C SER A 71 9.33 0.88 -23.24
N ALA A 72 9.10 2.20 -23.43
CA ALA A 72 10.08 3.11 -24.03
C ALA A 72 11.38 3.20 -23.21
N VAL A 73 11.28 3.27 -21.89
CA VAL A 73 12.43 3.25 -20.98
C VAL A 73 13.09 1.87 -20.95
N GLN A 74 12.27 0.81 -20.94
CA GLN A 74 12.76 -0.57 -20.91
C GLN A 74 13.58 -0.92 -22.15
N ALA A 75 13.25 -0.32 -23.30
CA ALA A 75 13.99 -0.47 -24.56
C ALA A 75 15.26 0.39 -24.65
N ASN A 76 15.44 1.37 -23.75
CA ASN A 76 16.59 2.26 -23.80
C ASN A 76 17.86 1.52 -23.34
N PRO A 77 18.93 1.50 -24.15
CA PRO A 77 20.17 0.77 -23.82
C PRO A 77 20.86 1.28 -22.55
N ASN A 78 20.66 2.55 -22.18
CA ASN A 78 21.26 3.16 -20.99
C ASN A 78 20.68 2.60 -19.69
N LEU A 79 19.49 1.98 -19.71
CA LEU A 79 18.85 1.43 -18.51
C LEU A 79 19.73 0.41 -17.81
N LYS A 80 20.34 -0.51 -18.58
CA LYS A 80 21.19 -1.57 -18.01
C LYS A 80 22.44 -0.98 -17.36
N ALA A 81 23.11 -0.03 -18.03
CA ALA A 81 24.29 0.63 -17.48
C ALA A 81 23.98 1.38 -16.18
N LEU A 82 22.83 2.07 -16.12
CA LEU A 82 22.39 2.75 -14.91
C LEU A 82 22.03 1.76 -13.79
N GLN A 83 21.43 0.61 -14.11
CA GLN A 83 21.14 -0.42 -13.12
C GLN A 83 22.40 -1.09 -12.57
N GLU A 84 23.45 -1.22 -13.37
CA GLU A 84 24.76 -1.68 -12.90
C GLU A 84 25.43 -0.66 -11.97
N GLN A 85 25.25 0.64 -12.23
CA GLN A 85 25.82 1.71 -11.42
C GLN A 85 25.05 1.97 -10.11
N TYR A 86 23.72 2.05 -10.15
CA TYR A 86 22.87 2.46 -9.03
C TYR A 86 22.12 1.29 -8.37
N GLY A 87 22.18 0.10 -8.96
CA GLY A 87 21.44 -1.09 -8.53
C GLY A 87 20.17 -1.34 -9.35
N LYS A 88 19.54 -2.50 -9.10
CA LYS A 88 18.36 -2.97 -9.86
C LYS A 88 17.24 -1.93 -9.93
N VAL A 89 17.00 -1.21 -8.83
CA VAL A 89 15.99 -0.14 -8.73
C VAL A 89 16.71 1.19 -8.79
N LEU A 90 16.36 2.02 -9.77
CA LEU A 90 16.98 3.33 -9.94
C LEU A 90 16.38 4.34 -8.93
N PRO A 91 17.23 5.21 -8.35
CA PRO A 91 16.76 6.41 -7.66
C PRO A 91 15.82 7.23 -8.56
N LYS A 92 14.84 7.90 -7.95
CA LYS A 92 13.77 8.59 -8.69
C LYS A 92 14.32 9.71 -9.57
N ASP A 93 15.22 10.51 -9.02
CA ASP A 93 15.93 11.60 -9.68
C ASP A 93 16.78 11.13 -10.86
N VAL A 94 17.51 10.02 -10.70
CA VAL A 94 18.28 9.40 -11.79
C VAL A 94 17.35 8.91 -12.89
N TYR A 95 16.25 8.24 -12.54
CA TYR A 95 15.26 7.77 -13.51
C TYR A 95 14.61 8.93 -14.28
N GLU A 96 14.12 9.97 -13.58
CA GLU A 96 13.43 11.09 -14.21
C GLU A 96 14.37 11.95 -15.08
N SER A 97 15.64 12.08 -14.70
CA SER A 97 16.63 12.82 -15.49
C SER A 97 17.15 12.03 -16.69
N ALA A 98 17.48 10.75 -16.52
CA ALA A 98 18.05 9.91 -17.58
C ALA A 98 17.04 9.59 -18.69
N PHE A 99 15.75 9.50 -18.36
CA PHE A 99 14.68 9.16 -19.30
C PHE A 99 13.69 10.30 -19.52
N TYR A 100 14.15 11.54 -19.36
CA TYR A 100 13.32 12.74 -19.51
C TYR A 100 12.58 12.78 -20.86
N THR A 101 13.24 12.36 -21.94
CA THR A 101 12.67 12.37 -23.30
C THR A 101 11.49 11.41 -23.41
N GLU A 102 11.64 10.17 -22.97
CA GLU A 102 10.59 9.14 -22.98
C GLU A 102 9.42 9.55 -22.09
N LEU A 103 9.70 10.07 -20.90
CA LEU A 103 8.68 10.59 -19.98
C LEU A 103 7.94 11.79 -20.57
N SER A 104 8.64 12.66 -21.31
CA SER A 104 8.05 13.82 -21.97
C SER A 104 7.10 13.41 -23.10
N GLN A 105 7.41 12.37 -23.86
CA GLN A 105 6.51 11.83 -24.90
C GLN A 105 5.22 11.26 -24.28
N LEU A 106 5.32 10.55 -23.16
CA LEU A 106 4.15 10.08 -22.41
C LEU A 106 3.33 11.26 -21.88
N LYS A 107 4.02 12.30 -21.37
CA LYS A 107 3.35 13.52 -20.90
C LYS A 107 2.62 14.24 -22.02
N GLU A 108 3.20 14.34 -23.21
CA GLU A 108 2.55 14.95 -24.38
C GLU A 108 1.31 14.15 -24.80
N SER A 109 1.40 12.83 -24.79
CA SER A 109 0.31 11.94 -25.20
C SER A 109 -0.88 11.95 -24.23
N PHE A 110 -0.62 11.98 -22.91
CA PHE A 110 -1.66 11.84 -21.89
C PHE A 110 -1.93 13.14 -21.10
N GLY A 111 -1.23 14.24 -21.41
CA GLY A 111 -1.22 15.50 -20.66
C GLY A 111 -0.43 15.46 -19.34
N LYS A 112 -0.16 14.26 -18.81
CA LYS A 112 0.60 14.02 -17.59
C LYS A 112 1.39 12.73 -17.71
N VAL A 113 2.53 12.65 -17.03
CA VAL A 113 3.29 11.39 -16.92
C VAL A 113 2.44 10.39 -16.12
N PRO A 114 2.20 9.17 -16.64
CA PRO A 114 1.50 8.14 -15.89
C PRO A 114 2.23 7.85 -14.57
N PRO A 115 1.51 7.75 -13.44
CA PRO A 115 2.14 7.55 -12.14
C PRO A 115 2.82 6.18 -12.01
N ASP A 116 3.88 6.14 -11.20
CA ASP A 116 4.50 4.90 -10.71
C ASP A 116 3.53 4.16 -9.78
N LEU A 117 3.38 2.85 -9.99
CA LEU A 117 2.40 2.02 -9.30
C LEU A 117 2.99 1.23 -8.13
N SER A 118 4.29 1.40 -7.85
CA SER A 118 5.04 0.70 -6.80
C SER A 118 4.37 0.67 -5.43
N THR A 119 3.67 1.75 -5.04
CA THR A 119 3.00 1.88 -3.74
C THR A 119 1.49 2.12 -3.86
N MET A 120 0.94 1.99 -5.07
CA MET A 120 -0.45 2.37 -5.33
C MET A 120 -1.44 1.46 -4.62
N TYR A 121 -1.06 0.18 -4.37
CA TYR A 121 -1.86 -0.74 -3.58
C TYR A 121 -2.12 -0.20 -2.18
N ILE A 122 -1.09 0.31 -1.50
CA ILE A 122 -1.21 0.87 -0.14
C ILE A 122 -1.98 2.21 -0.17
N ALA A 123 -1.76 3.02 -1.21
CA ALA A 123 -2.34 4.37 -1.29
C ALA A 123 -3.84 4.39 -1.64
N ARG A 124 -4.35 3.32 -2.27
CA ARG A 124 -5.74 3.27 -2.78
C ARG A 124 -6.54 2.05 -2.34
N GLY A 125 -5.89 0.94 -2.02
CA GLY A 125 -6.57 -0.30 -1.69
C GLY A 125 -7.00 -1.11 -2.91
N LYS A 126 -7.32 -2.39 -2.69
CA LYS A 126 -7.66 -3.35 -3.75
C LYS A 126 -8.98 -3.03 -4.44
N GLU A 127 -9.97 -2.54 -3.69
CA GLU A 127 -11.32 -2.28 -4.19
C GLU A 127 -11.33 -1.09 -5.15
N TYR A 128 -10.67 0.00 -4.78
CA TYR A 128 -10.49 1.16 -5.66
C TYR A 128 -9.75 0.75 -6.94
N LEU A 129 -8.62 0.06 -6.81
CA LEU A 129 -7.82 -0.35 -7.96
C LEU A 129 -8.59 -1.26 -8.90
N PHE A 130 -9.37 -2.20 -8.37
CA PHE A 130 -10.20 -3.09 -9.17
C PHE A 130 -11.21 -2.33 -10.02
N ASN A 131 -11.95 -1.41 -9.42
CA ASN A 131 -12.95 -0.62 -10.13
C ASN A 131 -12.30 0.37 -11.11
N PHE A 132 -11.20 1.02 -10.69
CA PHE A 132 -10.50 2.00 -11.51
C PHE A 132 -9.85 1.36 -12.74
N ILE A 133 -9.24 0.18 -12.63
CA ILE A 133 -8.60 -0.50 -13.76
C ILE A 133 -9.64 -1.01 -14.77
N LEU A 134 -10.81 -1.46 -14.30
CA LEU A 134 -11.90 -1.94 -15.15
C LEU A 134 -12.61 -0.80 -15.90
N GLU A 135 -12.93 0.28 -15.18
CA GLU A 135 -13.69 1.41 -15.68
C GLU A 135 -13.08 2.76 -15.21
N PRO A 136 -11.93 3.20 -15.77
CA PRO A 136 -11.24 4.40 -15.30
C PRO A 136 -12.10 5.67 -15.37
N GLN A 137 -12.90 5.82 -16.44
CA GLN A 137 -13.76 6.99 -16.63
C GLN A 137 -14.91 7.09 -15.62
N LYS A 138 -15.37 5.95 -15.10
CA LYS A 138 -16.44 5.89 -14.10
C LYS A 138 -15.95 6.32 -12.73
N VAL A 139 -14.72 5.92 -12.38
CA VAL A 139 -14.09 6.24 -11.10
C VAL A 139 -13.46 7.63 -11.11
N LEU A 140 -12.78 8.01 -12.19
CA LEU A 140 -12.19 9.35 -12.37
C LEU A 140 -12.61 9.93 -13.72
N PRO A 141 -13.73 10.68 -13.77
CA PRO A 141 -14.20 11.32 -14.99
C PRO A 141 -13.14 12.23 -15.62
N GLY A 142 -12.89 12.07 -16.92
CA GLY A 142 -11.90 12.88 -17.64
C GLY A 142 -10.45 12.41 -17.46
N THR A 143 -10.24 11.21 -16.92
CA THR A 143 -8.89 10.61 -16.90
C THR A 143 -8.38 10.33 -18.31
N SER A 144 -7.09 10.54 -18.57
CA SER A 144 -6.47 10.16 -19.85
C SER A 144 -6.21 8.66 -19.96
N MET A 145 -6.40 7.90 -18.88
CA MET A 145 -6.19 6.45 -18.88
C MET A 145 -7.28 5.76 -19.70
N PRO A 146 -6.92 4.99 -20.74
CA PRO A 146 -7.88 4.23 -21.53
C PRO A 146 -8.42 3.02 -20.75
N ALA A 147 -9.53 2.48 -21.21
CA ALA A 147 -10.21 1.35 -20.58
C ALA A 147 -9.56 0.02 -21.00
N VAL A 148 -8.35 -0.25 -20.50
CA VAL A 148 -7.48 -1.35 -20.95
C VAL A 148 -8.01 -2.74 -20.56
N MET A 149 -8.65 -2.86 -19.38
CA MET A 149 -9.06 -4.14 -18.80
C MET A 149 -10.57 -4.33 -18.74
N THR A 150 -11.35 -3.50 -19.45
CA THR A 150 -12.82 -3.59 -19.43
C THR A 150 -13.31 -4.99 -19.81
N GLY A 151 -14.17 -5.57 -18.98
CA GLY A 151 -14.68 -6.94 -19.15
C GLY A 151 -13.72 -8.05 -18.72
N ARG A 152 -12.55 -7.74 -18.15
CA ARG A 152 -11.54 -8.73 -17.69
C ARG A 152 -11.29 -8.65 -16.16
N PRO A 153 -12.32 -8.91 -15.33
CA PRO A 153 -12.22 -8.75 -13.87
C PRO A 153 -11.26 -9.74 -13.21
N GLU A 154 -11.20 -10.99 -13.68
CA GLU A 154 -10.28 -11.99 -13.11
C GLU A 154 -8.82 -11.56 -13.30
N GLU A 155 -8.46 -11.16 -14.52
CA GLU A 155 -7.12 -10.70 -14.85
C GLU A 155 -6.74 -9.42 -14.10
N THR A 156 -7.70 -8.50 -13.95
CA THR A 156 -7.53 -7.30 -13.12
C THR A 156 -7.21 -7.66 -11.67
N ALA A 157 -7.89 -8.65 -11.10
CA ALA A 157 -7.61 -9.14 -9.75
C ALA A 157 -6.20 -9.73 -9.62
N LYS A 158 -5.72 -10.45 -10.65
CA LYS A 158 -4.35 -10.98 -10.70
C LYS A 158 -3.31 -9.85 -10.77
N ILE A 159 -3.54 -8.82 -11.59
CA ILE A 159 -2.68 -7.61 -11.63
C ILE A 159 -2.63 -6.95 -10.26
N ILE A 160 -3.76 -6.85 -9.55
CA ILE A 160 -3.80 -6.30 -8.19
C ILE A 160 -3.02 -7.19 -7.21
N SER A 161 -3.09 -8.52 -7.34
CA SER A 161 -2.24 -9.43 -6.56
C SER A 161 -0.76 -9.17 -6.80
N TYR A 162 -0.35 -8.86 -8.02
CA TYR A 162 1.03 -8.47 -8.32
C TYR A 162 1.40 -7.15 -7.64
N LEU A 163 0.61 -6.08 -7.82
CA LEU A 163 0.85 -4.78 -7.18
C LEU A 163 0.92 -4.91 -5.64
N ARG A 164 0.08 -5.77 -5.07
CA ARG A 164 0.13 -6.12 -3.65
C ARG A 164 1.45 -6.76 -3.25
N SER A 165 1.93 -7.75 -4.01
CA SER A 165 3.20 -8.44 -3.72
C SER A 165 4.42 -7.52 -3.77
N VAL A 166 4.35 -6.43 -4.55
CA VAL A 166 5.42 -5.42 -4.62
C VAL A 166 5.33 -4.44 -3.43
N SER A 167 4.12 -4.08 -3.02
CA SER A 167 3.89 -3.10 -1.95
C SER A 167 3.96 -3.69 -0.54
N GLU A 168 3.53 -4.94 -0.35
CA GLU A 168 3.38 -5.58 0.95
C GLU A 168 4.38 -6.72 1.16
N PRO A 169 4.84 -6.96 2.40
CA PRO A 169 5.68 -8.12 2.70
C PRO A 169 4.92 -9.44 2.50
N PRO A 170 5.64 -10.55 2.23
CA PRO A 170 5.01 -11.84 2.03
C PRO A 170 4.29 -12.34 3.30
N PRO A 171 3.33 -13.27 3.18
CA PRO A 171 2.53 -13.78 4.29
C PRO A 171 3.36 -14.32 5.45
N SER A 172 4.50 -14.95 5.17
CA SER A 172 5.42 -15.49 6.18
C SER A 172 6.01 -14.39 7.06
N GLU A 173 6.43 -13.27 6.46
CA GLU A 173 6.95 -12.12 7.20
C GLU A 173 5.84 -11.35 7.91
N LYS A 174 4.63 -11.25 7.32
CA LYS A 174 3.46 -10.69 8.02
C LYS A 174 3.11 -11.46 9.29
N ALA A 175 3.15 -12.79 9.23
CA ALA A 175 2.91 -13.65 10.39
C ALA A 175 3.96 -13.42 11.49
N LYS A 176 5.25 -13.34 11.13
CA LYS A 176 6.33 -13.00 12.08
C LYS A 176 6.12 -11.64 12.74
N ARG A 177 5.78 -10.60 11.96
CA ARG A 177 5.52 -9.25 12.48
C ARG A 177 4.33 -9.21 13.44
N THR A 178 3.28 -9.96 13.14
CA THR A 178 2.10 -10.09 14.00
C THR A 178 2.46 -10.76 15.32
N LEU A 179 3.20 -11.88 15.27
CA LEU A 179 3.64 -12.58 16.47
C LEU A 179 4.57 -11.72 17.34
N MET A 180 5.55 -11.04 16.73
CA MET A 180 6.43 -10.12 17.44
C MET A 180 5.64 -8.98 18.09
N GLY A 181 4.67 -8.39 17.39
CA GLY A 181 3.80 -7.36 17.94
C GLY A 181 3.02 -7.83 19.17
N ILE A 182 2.39 -9.01 19.09
CA ILE A 182 1.67 -9.60 20.22
C ILE A 182 2.61 -9.87 21.40
N ALA A 183 3.78 -10.45 21.14
CA ALA A 183 4.78 -10.75 22.17
C ALA A 183 5.30 -9.47 22.86
N THR A 184 5.57 -8.41 22.09
CA THR A 184 6.01 -7.12 22.65
C THR A 184 4.92 -6.48 23.51
N ILE A 185 3.66 -6.48 23.06
CA ILE A 185 2.54 -5.94 23.86
C ILE A 185 2.40 -6.73 25.17
N ALA A 186 2.44 -8.07 25.10
CA ALA A 186 2.38 -8.93 26.28
C ALA A 186 3.53 -8.65 27.26
N TYR A 187 4.76 -8.52 26.76
CA TYR A 187 5.92 -8.17 27.56
C TYR A 187 5.75 -6.82 28.27
N LEU A 188 5.28 -5.78 27.57
CA LEU A 188 5.06 -4.45 28.14
C LEU A 188 3.99 -4.46 29.23
N VAL A 189 2.90 -5.22 29.04
CA VAL A 189 1.85 -5.38 30.04
C VAL A 189 2.39 -6.08 31.30
N VAL A 190 3.11 -7.19 31.13
CA VAL A 190 3.71 -7.93 32.25
C VAL A 190 4.72 -7.05 32.99
N MET A 191 5.61 -6.36 32.28
CA MET A 191 6.58 -5.44 32.86
C MET A 191 5.88 -4.31 33.65
N GLY A 192 4.82 -3.72 33.09
CA GLY A 192 4.02 -2.69 33.77
C GLY A 192 3.42 -3.19 35.08
N VAL A 193 2.87 -4.41 35.09
CA VAL A 193 2.33 -5.04 36.31
C VAL A 193 3.44 -5.32 37.34
N LEU A 194 4.60 -5.83 36.91
CA LEU A 194 5.73 -6.09 37.80
C LEU A 194 6.25 -4.81 38.46
N ILE A 195 6.38 -3.73 37.69
CA ILE A 195 6.78 -2.42 38.22
C ILE A 195 5.74 -1.90 39.21
N TRP A 196 4.45 -2.05 38.91
CA TRP A 196 3.38 -1.62 39.82
C TRP A 196 3.43 -2.37 41.16
N VAL A 197 3.62 -3.70 41.13
CA VAL A 197 3.79 -4.53 42.34
C VAL A 197 5.07 -4.18 43.10
N TRP A 198 6.19 -3.98 42.39
CA TRP A 198 7.47 -3.60 43.00
C TRP A 198 7.37 -2.23 43.69
N ARG A 199 6.77 -1.24 43.03
CA ARG A 199 6.49 0.09 43.61
C ARG A 199 5.69 -0.04 44.91
N ALA A 200 4.63 -0.86 44.91
CA ALA A 200 3.82 -1.08 46.11
C ALA A 200 4.63 -1.69 47.28
N LYS A 201 5.54 -2.65 46.99
CA LYS A 201 6.43 -3.24 48.01
C LYS A 201 7.41 -2.21 48.59
N ILE A 202 8.00 -1.36 47.76
CA ILE A 202 8.96 -0.33 48.19
C ILE A 202 8.28 0.72 49.07
N LEU A 203 7.08 1.19 48.71
CA LEU A 203 6.36 2.18 49.50
C LEU A 203 5.96 1.65 50.89
N LYS A 204 5.57 0.38 51.00
CA LYS A 204 5.34 -0.28 52.30
C LYS A 204 6.60 -0.33 53.15
N ARG A 205 7.77 -0.58 52.56
CA ARG A 205 9.07 -0.58 53.29
C ARG A 205 9.45 0.81 53.80
N MET A 206 9.07 1.86 53.09
CA MET A 206 9.34 3.25 53.47
C MET A 206 8.29 3.83 54.42
N GLY A 207 7.26 3.06 54.81
CA GLY A 207 6.17 3.53 55.67
C GLY A 207 5.26 4.59 55.02
N LEU A 208 5.29 4.71 53.69
CA LEU A 208 4.52 5.70 52.93
C LEU A 208 3.14 5.18 52.49
N HIS A 209 2.81 3.92 52.80
CA HIS A 209 1.53 3.25 52.55
C HIS A 209 1.26 2.16 53.58
#